data_AF-A0A243SDH4-F1
#
_entry.id   AF-A0A243SDH4-F1
#
_cell.length_a   1.000
_cell.length_b   1.000
_cell.length_c   1.000
_cell.angle_alpha   90.00
_cell.angle_beta   90.00
_cell.angle_gamma   90.00
#
_symmetry.space_group_name_H-M   'P 1'
#
loop_
_entity.id
_entity.type
_entity.pdbx_description
1 polymer ?
#
loop_
_entity_poly.entity_id
_entity_poly.type
_entity_poly.pdbx_seq_one_letter_code
_entity_poly.pdbx_strand_id
1 'polypeptide(L)'
;SLDELNKNWSEIDLSADEETQIASVDIIAKDFNVDFESLANNVDIEKSIEKDFANASSIAFSIQTLDFHGLFLGDAHSTIVAEGLSDKYPNQNPIVFDYVKLSHHGSKFNISNKFLDSIECYNYIVSTNGGKGRAKHPDRETIAKIVSHKNMQKSKVQFYFNYPLYDIESRTGKLFKDEELLLFDCHHKNEFTV
;
A
#
# COMPACT_ATOMS: atom_id res chain seq x y z
N SER A 1 11.34 17.05 -14.65
CA SER A 1 11.43 18.42 -14.09
C SER A 1 10.04 18.98 -13.82
N LEU A 2 9.90 20.11 -13.11
CA LEU A 2 8.59 20.78 -12.96
C LEU A 2 7.98 21.18 -14.31
N ASP A 3 8.82 21.53 -15.30
CA ASP A 3 8.38 21.85 -16.66
C ASP A 3 7.78 20.63 -17.37
N GLU A 4 8.39 19.44 -17.22
CA GLU A 4 7.84 18.19 -17.75
C GLU A 4 6.53 17.81 -17.06
N LEU A 5 6.44 18.02 -15.74
CA LEU A 5 5.20 17.77 -15.01
C LEU A 5 4.08 18.67 -15.54
N ASN A 6 4.33 19.99 -15.61
CA ASN A 6 3.35 20.97 -16.08
C ASN A 6 2.90 20.71 -17.53
N LYS A 7 3.81 20.23 -18.38
CA LYS A 7 3.49 19.87 -19.78
C LYS A 7 2.62 18.62 -19.90
N ASN A 8 2.80 17.65 -19.00
CA ASN A 8 2.10 16.37 -19.04
C ASN A 8 0.90 16.30 -18.07
N TRP A 9 0.65 17.36 -17.30
CA TRP A 9 -0.50 17.46 -16.39
C TRP A 9 -1.83 17.76 -17.10
N SER A 10 -1.82 18.08 -18.40
CA SER A 10 -3.04 18.38 -19.16
C SER A 10 -3.93 17.14 -19.32
N GLU A 11 -5.13 17.30 -18.77
CA GLU A 11 -6.24 16.35 -18.65
C GLU A 11 -5.87 14.99 -18.04
N ILE A 12 -5.67 15.01 -16.72
CA ILE A 12 -6.05 13.88 -15.86
C ILE A 12 -7.49 13.53 -16.25
N ASP A 13 -7.66 12.39 -16.91
CA ASP A 13 -8.96 11.85 -17.29
C ASP A 13 -9.76 11.60 -16.00
N LEU A 14 -10.65 12.54 -15.68
CA LEU A 14 -11.61 12.48 -14.58
C LEU A 14 -12.82 11.63 -14.98
N SER A 15 -12.70 10.63 -15.87
CA SER A 15 -13.75 9.65 -16.11
C SER A 15 -13.98 8.81 -14.84
N ALA A 16 -14.74 9.44 -13.96
CA ALA A 16 -15.35 8.86 -12.78
C ALA A 16 -16.23 7.71 -13.24
N ASP A 17 -15.73 6.51 -12.97
CA ASP A 17 -16.47 5.32 -12.54
C ASP A 17 -18.00 5.37 -12.71
N GLU A 18 -18.49 5.14 -13.93
CA GLU A 18 -19.89 4.80 -14.16
C GLU A 18 -20.26 3.48 -13.49
N GLU A 19 -21.41 3.46 -12.82
CA GLU A 19 -21.94 2.30 -12.10
C GLU A 19 -22.20 1.13 -13.04
N THR A 20 -21.55 0.00 -12.77
CA THR A 20 -22.06 -1.29 -13.23
C THR A 20 -22.11 -2.24 -12.04
N GLN A 21 -23.33 -2.51 -11.58
CA GLN A 21 -23.60 -3.64 -10.70
C GLN A 21 -23.36 -4.93 -11.49
N ILE A 22 -22.40 -5.73 -11.05
CA ILE A 22 -22.25 -7.12 -11.52
C ILE A 22 -22.64 -8.04 -10.37
N ALA A 23 -23.54 -8.96 -10.69
CA ALA A 23 -24.17 -9.90 -9.77
C ALA A 23 -23.16 -10.81 -9.06
N SER A 24 -23.57 -11.24 -7.87
CA SER A 24 -22.89 -12.13 -6.93
C SER A 24 -22.52 -13.49 -7.54
N VAL A 25 -21.25 -13.63 -7.88
CA VAL A 25 -20.51 -14.90 -7.88
C VAL A 25 -19.51 -14.80 -6.72
N ASP A 26 -19.06 -15.90 -6.13
CA ASP A 26 -17.96 -15.86 -5.15
C ASP A 26 -16.69 -15.34 -5.85
N ILE A 27 -16.53 -14.02 -5.89
CA ILE A 27 -15.39 -13.36 -6.53
C ILE A 27 -14.21 -13.52 -5.57
N ILE A 28 -13.15 -14.16 -6.06
CA ILE A 28 -11.85 -14.21 -5.37
C ILE A 28 -10.90 -13.22 -6.03
N ALA A 29 -9.96 -12.66 -5.26
CA ALA A 29 -8.91 -11.82 -5.82
C ALA A 29 -8.11 -12.59 -6.90
N LYS A 30 -7.57 -11.88 -7.90
CA LYS A 30 -6.89 -12.47 -9.07
C LYS A 30 -5.82 -13.51 -8.68
N ASP A 31 -5.04 -13.21 -7.65
CA ASP A 31 -3.93 -14.03 -7.18
C ASP A 31 -4.28 -14.80 -5.88
N PHE A 32 -5.57 -15.06 -5.64
CA PHE A 32 -6.05 -15.73 -4.41
C PHE A 32 -5.47 -17.13 -4.22
N ASN A 33 -5.26 -17.87 -5.31
CA ASN A 33 -4.72 -19.23 -5.25
C ASN A 33 -3.19 -19.27 -5.09
N VAL A 34 -2.50 -18.14 -5.24
CA VAL A 34 -1.05 -18.03 -5.01
C VAL A 34 -0.81 -17.81 -3.52
N ASP A 35 0.10 -18.57 -2.93
CA ASP A 35 0.47 -18.44 -1.53
C ASP A 35 1.28 -17.16 -1.27
N PHE A 36 1.27 -16.71 0.00
CA PHE A 36 1.94 -15.47 0.41
C PHE A 36 3.46 -15.52 0.22
N GLU A 37 4.12 -16.68 0.33
CA GLU A 37 5.56 -16.78 0.15
C GLU A 37 5.92 -16.54 -1.33
N SER A 38 5.19 -17.17 -2.25
CA SER A 38 5.31 -16.94 -3.69
C SER A 38 5.04 -15.48 -4.06
N LEU A 39 3.97 -14.88 -3.52
CA LEU A 39 3.64 -13.47 -3.76
C LEU A 39 4.71 -12.50 -3.23
N ALA A 40 5.23 -12.74 -2.03
CA ALA A 40 6.27 -11.90 -1.44
C ALA A 40 7.55 -11.88 -2.29
N ASN A 41 7.85 -13.00 -2.95
CA ASN A 41 9.02 -13.19 -3.81
C ASN A 41 8.81 -12.72 -5.27
N ASN A 42 7.64 -12.18 -5.62
CA ASN A 42 7.46 -11.56 -6.94
C ASN A 42 8.46 -10.42 -7.14
N VAL A 43 8.96 -10.30 -8.36
CA VAL A 43 9.84 -9.19 -8.76
C VAL A 43 9.09 -7.87 -8.55
N ASP A 44 9.74 -6.89 -7.94
CA ASP A 44 9.18 -5.55 -7.77
C ASP A 44 8.92 -4.92 -9.15
N ILE A 45 7.68 -4.46 -9.36
CA ILE A 45 7.27 -3.76 -10.58
C ILE A 45 6.80 -2.39 -10.16
N GLU A 46 7.40 -1.34 -10.71
CA GLU A 46 6.97 0.04 -10.52
C GLU A 46 6.77 0.68 -11.89
N LYS A 47 5.76 1.55 -12.01
CA LYS A 47 5.51 2.26 -13.27
C LYS A 47 6.65 3.26 -13.51
N SER A 48 7.02 3.45 -14.77
CA SER A 48 8.00 4.50 -15.09
C SER A 48 7.40 5.88 -14.83
N ILE A 49 8.24 6.83 -14.44
CA ILE A 49 7.84 8.21 -14.12
C ILE A 49 7.07 8.84 -15.29
N GLU A 50 7.50 8.59 -16.52
CA GLU A 50 6.91 9.17 -17.73
C GLU A 50 5.48 8.68 -18.00
N LYS A 51 5.11 7.52 -17.43
CA LYS A 51 3.78 6.92 -17.59
C LYS A 51 2.88 7.13 -16.38
N ASP A 52 3.38 7.76 -15.32
CA ASP A 52 2.70 7.85 -14.04
C ASP A 52 3.02 9.14 -13.28
N PHE A 53 3.08 10.27 -14.00
CA PHE A 53 3.47 11.57 -13.45
C PHE A 53 2.68 12.00 -12.20
N ALA A 54 1.38 11.70 -12.14
CA ALA A 54 0.54 12.05 -10.99
C ALA A 54 1.04 11.38 -9.69
N ASN A 55 1.29 10.07 -9.74
CA ASN A 55 1.81 9.31 -8.61
C ASN A 55 3.29 9.64 -8.33
N ALA A 56 4.10 9.77 -9.39
CA ALA A 56 5.53 10.12 -9.27
C ALA A 56 5.76 11.53 -8.69
N SER A 57 4.75 12.41 -8.74
CA SER A 57 4.77 13.74 -8.12
C SER A 57 4.03 13.81 -6.79
N SER A 58 3.56 12.68 -6.26
CA SER A 58 2.93 12.63 -4.94
C SER A 58 3.88 13.07 -3.84
N ILE A 59 3.32 13.77 -2.86
CA ILE A 59 4.06 14.21 -1.68
C ILE A 59 3.99 13.11 -0.62
N ALA A 60 5.12 12.44 -0.39
CA ALA A 60 5.33 11.62 0.79
C ALA A 60 5.99 12.45 1.89
N PHE A 61 5.60 12.25 3.15
CA PHE A 61 6.18 12.95 4.29
C PHE A 61 6.21 12.08 5.54
N SER A 62 7.09 12.40 6.48
CA SER A 62 7.08 11.85 7.84
C SER A 62 6.77 12.95 8.86
N ILE A 63 6.10 12.57 9.94
CA ILE A 63 5.86 13.42 11.11
C ILE A 63 6.51 12.74 12.31
N GLN A 64 7.39 13.48 13.00
CA GLN A 64 8.05 13.01 14.21
C GLN A 64 7.77 13.97 15.37
N THR A 65 7.39 13.40 16.51
CA THR A 65 7.23 14.05 17.81
C THR A 65 8.08 13.31 18.85
N LEU A 66 7.91 13.60 20.15
CA LEU A 66 8.68 12.93 21.20
C LEU A 66 8.35 11.43 21.30
N ASP A 67 7.09 11.07 21.06
CA ASP A 67 6.51 9.75 21.31
C ASP A 67 5.85 9.12 20.08
N PHE A 68 6.01 9.74 18.90
CA PHE A 68 5.42 9.26 17.65
C PHE A 68 6.29 9.59 16.43
N HIS A 69 6.40 8.63 15.51
CA HIS A 69 7.03 8.77 14.20
C HIS A 69 6.20 8.06 13.12
N GLY A 70 5.47 8.82 12.31
CA GLY A 70 4.63 8.29 11.24
C GLY A 70 5.14 8.63 9.85
N LEU A 71 4.96 7.72 8.89
CA LEU A 71 5.28 7.90 7.47
C LEU A 71 4.00 7.82 6.62
N PHE A 72 3.78 8.83 5.78
CA PHE A 72 2.57 8.95 4.95
C PHE A 72 2.97 9.08 3.48
N LEU A 73 2.63 8.07 2.68
CA LEU A 73 3.22 7.89 1.34
C LEU A 73 2.42 8.53 0.21
N GLY A 74 1.17 8.95 0.44
CA GLY A 74 0.28 9.40 -0.64
C GLY A 74 0.15 8.31 -1.70
N ASP A 75 0.43 8.64 -2.97
CA ASP A 75 0.53 7.68 -4.07
C ASP A 75 1.97 7.59 -4.62
N ALA A 76 2.95 7.99 -3.81
CA ALA A 76 4.35 8.07 -4.22
C ALA A 76 4.92 6.70 -4.63
N HIS A 77 5.84 6.74 -5.58
CA HIS A 77 6.64 5.58 -5.97
C HIS A 77 7.56 5.15 -4.82
N SER A 78 7.61 3.85 -4.56
CA SER A 78 8.37 3.24 -3.47
C SER A 78 9.87 3.46 -3.62
N THR A 79 10.40 3.48 -4.86
CA THR A 79 11.83 3.70 -5.09
C THR A 79 12.26 5.13 -4.75
N ILE A 80 11.44 6.12 -5.14
CA ILE A 80 11.64 7.54 -4.82
C ILE A 80 11.60 7.75 -3.30
N VAL A 81 10.63 7.12 -2.62
CA VAL A 81 10.53 7.17 -1.15
C VAL A 81 11.77 6.56 -0.48
N ALA A 82 12.22 5.39 -0.94
CA ALA A 82 13.40 4.73 -0.38
C ALA A 82 14.67 5.59 -0.52
N GLU A 83 14.83 6.28 -1.66
CA GLU A 83 15.93 7.23 -1.90
C GLU A 83 15.84 8.43 -0.97
N GLY A 84 14.65 9.06 -0.87
CA GLY A 84 14.44 10.17 0.04
C GLY A 84 14.68 9.82 1.52
N LEU A 85 14.33 8.60 1.94
CA LEU A 85 14.62 8.10 3.28
C LEU A 85 16.12 7.92 3.50
N SER A 86 16.84 7.33 2.54
CA SER A 86 18.30 7.17 2.60
C SER A 86 19.02 8.51 2.69
N ASP A 87 18.58 9.51 1.94
CA ASP A 87 19.17 10.85 1.95
C ASP A 87 18.90 11.59 3.27
N LYS A 88 17.69 11.43 3.82
CA LYS A 88 17.29 12.06 5.07
C LYS A 88 17.92 11.41 6.30
N TYR A 89 18.14 10.10 6.26
CA TYR A 89 18.59 9.27 7.38
C TYR A 89 19.79 8.37 7.02
N PRO A 90 20.94 8.96 6.60
CA PRO A 90 22.05 8.20 6.00
C PRO A 90 22.71 7.17 6.93
N ASN A 91 22.49 7.27 8.25
CA ASN A 91 23.07 6.37 9.26
C ASN A 91 22.00 5.56 10.02
N GLN A 92 20.75 5.55 9.56
CA GLN A 92 19.66 4.80 10.18
C GLN A 92 19.01 3.92 9.13
N ASN A 93 19.29 2.62 9.19
CA ASN A 93 18.68 1.63 8.31
C ASN A 93 18.55 0.29 9.06
N PRO A 94 17.33 -0.19 9.36
CA PRO A 94 16.04 0.42 9.02
C PRO A 94 15.69 1.64 9.89
N ILE A 95 14.84 2.52 9.38
CA ILE A 95 14.22 3.60 10.12
C ILE A 95 12.97 3.07 10.81
N VAL A 96 12.84 3.28 12.11
CA VAL A 96 11.67 2.83 12.87
C VAL A 96 10.54 3.83 12.72
N PHE A 97 9.37 3.34 12.29
CA PHE A 97 8.12 4.10 12.24
C PHE A 97 7.05 3.40 13.07
N ASP A 98 6.29 4.18 13.82
CA ASP A 98 5.12 3.70 14.55
C ASP A 98 4.01 3.31 13.58
N TYR A 99 3.80 4.10 12.52
CA TYR A 99 2.79 3.88 11.49
C TYR A 99 3.30 4.21 10.09
N VAL A 100 2.89 3.42 9.11
CA VAL A 100 3.06 3.71 7.68
C VAL A 100 1.70 3.69 6.99
N LYS A 101 1.27 4.81 6.40
CA LYS A 101 0.14 4.81 5.45
C LYS A 101 0.64 4.37 4.09
N LEU A 102 0.15 3.23 3.61
CA LEU A 102 0.58 2.63 2.35
C LEU A 102 0.28 3.54 1.17
N SER A 103 1.20 3.49 0.20
CA SER A 103 1.08 4.22 -1.05
C SER A 103 -0.04 3.64 -1.92
N HIS A 104 -0.79 4.52 -2.60
CA HIS A 104 -1.78 4.17 -3.62
C HIS A 104 -2.68 3.00 -3.19
N HIS A 105 -3.32 3.17 -2.03
CA HIS A 105 -4.28 2.22 -1.48
C HIS A 105 -3.72 0.81 -1.15
N GLY A 106 -2.41 0.63 -1.14
CA GLY A 106 -1.77 -0.69 -1.02
C GLY A 106 -1.58 -1.40 -2.36
N SER A 107 -1.40 -0.63 -3.44
CA SER A 107 -1.04 -1.13 -4.77
C SER A 107 0.30 -1.85 -4.77
N LYS A 108 0.36 -3.00 -5.45
CA LYS A 108 1.62 -3.73 -5.63
C LYS A 108 2.64 -3.01 -6.50
N PHE A 109 2.20 -2.00 -7.26
CA PHE A 109 3.08 -1.17 -8.06
C PHE A 109 3.76 -0.04 -7.27
N ASN A 110 3.43 0.10 -5.97
CA ASN A 110 3.92 1.15 -5.09
C ASN A 110 4.55 0.56 -3.82
N ILE A 111 5.07 -0.66 -3.91
CA ILE A 111 5.78 -1.35 -2.84
C ILE A 111 7.01 -2.03 -3.45
N SER A 112 8.12 -2.03 -2.72
CA SER A 112 9.36 -2.71 -3.13
C SER A 112 10.14 -3.22 -1.94
N ASN A 113 10.98 -4.22 -2.15
CA ASN A 113 11.92 -4.71 -1.14
C ASN A 113 12.92 -3.62 -0.76
N LYS A 114 13.36 -2.77 -1.71
CA LYS A 114 14.22 -1.60 -1.41
C LYS A 114 13.57 -0.66 -0.39
N PHE A 115 12.27 -0.39 -0.53
CA PHE A 115 11.53 0.40 0.45
C PHE A 115 11.37 -0.34 1.79
N LEU A 116 10.96 -1.61 1.78
CA LEU A 116 10.75 -2.38 3.01
C LEU A 116 12.05 -2.63 3.79
N ASP A 117 13.19 -2.74 3.10
CA ASP A 117 14.52 -2.81 3.71
C ASP A 117 14.85 -1.54 4.49
N SER A 118 14.38 -0.37 4.02
CA SER A 118 14.67 0.93 4.62
C SER A 118 13.88 1.24 5.89
N ILE A 119 12.84 0.45 6.20
CA ILE A 119 11.92 0.72 7.32
C ILE A 119 11.69 -0.49 8.24
N GLU A 120 11.41 -0.22 9.51
CA GLU A 120 10.84 -1.17 10.45
C GLU A 120 9.53 -0.56 10.97
N CYS A 121 8.40 -1.19 10.63
CA CYS A 121 7.07 -0.75 11.08
C CYS A 121 6.16 -1.96 11.20
N TYR A 122 5.34 -2.01 12.25
CA TYR A 122 4.37 -3.09 12.45
C TYR A 122 2.91 -2.63 12.28
N ASN A 123 2.67 -1.35 12.05
CA ASN A 123 1.32 -0.80 11.88
C ASN A 123 1.18 -0.13 10.51
N TYR A 124 0.38 -0.72 9.64
CA TYR A 124 0.15 -0.22 8.29
C TYR A 124 -1.29 0.25 8.12
N ILE A 125 -1.46 1.47 7.60
CA ILE A 125 -2.79 2.03 7.30
C ILE A 125 -3.08 1.80 5.82
N VAL A 126 -4.23 1.19 5.54
CA VAL A 126 -4.72 0.91 4.19
C VAL A 126 -6.01 1.68 3.97
N SER A 127 -5.96 2.66 3.08
CA SER A 127 -7.05 3.63 2.88
C SER A 127 -7.83 3.31 1.60
N THR A 128 -8.74 2.35 1.59
CA THR A 128 -9.47 1.89 0.39
C THR A 128 -10.81 1.26 0.74
N ASN A 129 -11.78 1.40 -0.17
CA ASN A 129 -13.06 0.68 -0.12
C ASN A 129 -13.07 -0.56 -1.04
N GLY A 130 -11.93 -0.95 -1.60
CA GLY A 130 -11.81 -2.03 -2.58
C GLY A 130 -11.76 -1.58 -4.05
N GLY A 131 -12.01 -0.29 -4.33
CA GLY A 131 -11.93 0.28 -5.66
C GLY A 131 -13.05 -0.19 -6.60
N LYS A 132 -12.85 -0.01 -7.90
CA LYS A 132 -13.83 -0.34 -8.96
C LYS A 132 -13.14 -0.87 -10.21
N GLY A 133 -13.90 -1.61 -11.02
CA GLY A 133 -13.43 -2.14 -12.31
C GLY A 133 -12.13 -2.93 -12.18
N ARG A 134 -11.07 -2.43 -12.82
CA ARG A 134 -9.72 -3.03 -12.78
C ARG A 134 -8.79 -2.42 -11.72
N ALA A 135 -9.17 -1.30 -11.13
CA ALA A 135 -8.40 -0.60 -10.10
C ALA A 135 -8.87 -1.05 -8.71
N LYS A 136 -8.54 -2.28 -8.34
CA LYS A 136 -8.95 -2.93 -7.10
C LYS A 136 -7.76 -3.01 -6.13
N HIS A 137 -7.91 -2.44 -4.95
CA HIS A 137 -6.86 -2.38 -3.92
C HIS A 137 -7.46 -2.62 -2.51
N PRO A 138 -6.70 -3.22 -1.57
CA PRO A 138 -5.27 -3.51 -1.66
C PRO A 138 -4.95 -4.73 -2.54
N ASP A 139 -3.71 -4.81 -3.02
CA ASP A 139 -3.21 -6.02 -3.65
C ASP A 139 -2.73 -7.03 -2.59
N ARG A 140 -3.10 -8.30 -2.76
CA ARG A 140 -2.58 -9.42 -1.92
C ARG A 140 -1.05 -9.42 -1.88
N GLU A 141 -0.40 -9.10 -2.99
CA GLU A 141 1.05 -9.06 -3.11
C GLU A 141 1.70 -8.02 -2.18
N THR A 142 1.09 -6.85 -2.01
CA THR A 142 1.57 -5.83 -1.07
C THR A 142 1.53 -6.35 0.37
N ILE A 143 0.42 -6.97 0.75
CA ILE A 143 0.24 -7.56 2.08
C ILE A 143 1.26 -8.68 2.31
N ALA A 144 1.41 -9.57 1.34
CA ALA A 144 2.37 -10.66 1.38
C ALA A 144 3.82 -10.18 1.51
N LYS A 145 4.23 -9.18 0.71
CA LYS A 145 5.58 -8.57 0.78
C LYS A 145 5.86 -8.00 2.17
N ILE A 146 4.89 -7.29 2.77
CA ILE A 146 5.04 -6.71 4.11
C ILE A 146 5.16 -7.82 5.15
N VAL A 147 4.18 -8.72 5.23
CA VAL A 147 4.10 -9.74 6.30
C VAL A 147 5.27 -10.71 6.27
N SER A 148 5.75 -11.07 5.07
CA SER A 148 6.87 -11.98 4.88
C SER A 148 8.23 -11.29 4.96
N HIS A 149 8.29 -9.97 5.16
CA HIS A 149 9.55 -9.24 5.15
C HIS A 149 10.44 -9.61 6.35
N LYS A 150 11.77 -9.67 6.15
CA LYS A 150 12.74 -10.01 7.21
C LYS A 150 12.73 -9.04 8.41
N ASN A 151 12.22 -7.82 8.24
CA ASN A 151 12.10 -6.87 9.34
C ASN A 151 10.89 -7.15 10.26
N MET A 152 9.96 -8.04 9.89
CA MET A 152 8.72 -8.32 10.63
C MET A 152 8.81 -9.49 11.62
N GLN A 153 10.02 -9.82 12.10
CA GLN A 153 10.24 -11.01 12.93
C GLN A 153 9.91 -10.82 14.42
N LYS A 154 9.75 -9.57 14.89
CA LYS A 154 9.59 -9.29 16.34
C LYS A 154 8.13 -9.32 16.80
N SER A 155 7.19 -9.01 15.91
CA SER A 155 5.78 -8.84 16.23
C SER A 155 4.88 -9.15 15.04
N LYS A 156 3.59 -9.40 15.30
CA LYS A 156 2.59 -9.59 14.26
C LYS A 156 2.25 -8.25 13.59
N VAL A 157 2.23 -8.22 12.26
CA VAL A 157 1.85 -7.01 11.50
C VAL A 157 0.38 -6.68 11.71
N GLN A 158 0.07 -5.40 11.88
CA GLN A 158 -1.25 -4.85 12.10
C GLN A 158 -1.66 -4.00 10.89
N PHE A 159 -2.72 -4.38 10.19
CA PHE A 159 -3.31 -3.60 9.12
C PHE A 159 -4.56 -2.87 9.61
N TYR A 160 -4.62 -1.56 9.40
CA TYR A 160 -5.74 -0.70 9.77
C TYR A 160 -6.44 -0.22 8.51
N PHE A 161 -7.65 -0.71 8.29
CA PHE A 161 -8.51 -0.35 7.18
C PHE A 161 -9.53 0.71 7.60
N ASN A 162 -9.84 1.62 6.67
CA ASN A 162 -10.91 2.62 6.84
C ASN A 162 -12.30 2.12 6.39
N TYR A 163 -12.38 0.89 5.88
CA TYR A 163 -13.62 0.18 5.56
C TYR A 163 -13.55 -1.25 6.10
N PRO A 164 -14.68 -1.88 6.45
CA PRO A 164 -14.69 -3.26 6.90
C PRO A 164 -14.12 -4.16 5.81
N LEU A 165 -13.38 -5.20 6.20
CA LEU A 165 -12.78 -6.13 5.23
C LEU A 165 -13.83 -6.75 4.31
N TYR A 166 -15.01 -7.09 4.82
CA TYR A 166 -16.13 -7.58 4.02
C TYR A 166 -16.56 -6.58 2.92
N ASP A 167 -16.60 -5.28 3.20
CA ASP A 167 -16.98 -4.27 2.21
C ASP A 167 -15.91 -4.15 1.12
N ILE A 168 -14.64 -4.23 1.49
CA ILE A 168 -13.51 -4.25 0.55
C ILE A 168 -13.59 -5.50 -0.33
N GLU A 169 -13.74 -6.68 0.28
CA GLU A 169 -13.82 -7.98 -0.40
C GLU A 169 -15.05 -8.09 -1.31
N SER A 170 -16.15 -7.40 -1.01
CA SER A 170 -17.30 -7.30 -1.92
C SER A 170 -16.93 -6.69 -3.28
N ARG A 171 -15.83 -5.91 -3.34
CA ARG A 171 -15.34 -5.27 -4.57
C ARG A 171 -14.09 -5.94 -5.10
N THR A 172 -13.11 -6.26 -4.24
CA THR A 172 -11.84 -6.86 -4.65
C THR A 172 -11.98 -8.35 -4.97
N GLY A 173 -13.02 -8.99 -4.42
CA GLY A 173 -13.06 -10.42 -4.17
C GLY A 173 -12.38 -10.78 -2.86
N LYS A 174 -12.62 -12.01 -2.36
CA LYS A 174 -11.97 -12.53 -1.13
C LYS A 174 -10.47 -12.33 -1.23
N LEU A 175 -9.90 -11.64 -0.25
CA LEU A 175 -8.50 -11.20 -0.25
C LEU A 175 -7.62 -12.18 0.49
N PHE A 176 -8.09 -12.88 1.51
CA PHE A 176 -7.24 -13.71 2.36
C PHE A 176 -7.84 -15.08 2.61
N LYS A 177 -6.99 -16.11 2.63
CA LYS A 177 -7.35 -17.43 3.13
C LYS A 177 -7.36 -17.41 4.65
N ASP A 178 -8.09 -18.34 5.25
CA ASP A 178 -8.24 -18.39 6.70
C ASP A 178 -6.89 -18.67 7.38
N GLU A 179 -6.01 -19.47 6.76
CA GLU A 179 -4.64 -19.67 7.25
C GLU A 179 -3.74 -18.42 7.13
N GLU A 180 -3.97 -17.56 6.13
CA GLU A 180 -3.18 -16.33 5.92
C GLU A 180 -3.50 -15.29 7.00
N LEU A 181 -4.75 -15.24 7.47
CA LEU A 181 -5.19 -14.37 8.55
C LEU A 181 -4.54 -14.71 9.91
N LEU A 182 -3.87 -15.85 10.02
CA LEU A 182 -3.08 -16.17 11.21
C LEU A 182 -1.74 -15.40 11.25
N LEU A 183 -1.30 -14.81 10.13
CA LEU A 183 0.01 -14.17 9.97
C LEU A 183 0.01 -12.67 10.31
N PHE A 184 -1.15 -12.00 10.20
CA PHE A 184 -1.32 -10.57 10.50
C PHE A 184 -2.68 -10.34 11.17
N ASP A 185 -2.87 -9.17 11.76
CA ASP A 185 -4.15 -8.75 12.30
C ASP A 185 -4.75 -7.65 11.41
N CYS A 186 -6.08 -7.68 11.24
CA CYS A 186 -6.82 -6.65 10.54
C CYS A 186 -7.74 -5.92 11.51
N HIS A 187 -7.65 -4.60 11.47
CA HIS A 187 -8.48 -3.69 12.24
C HIS A 187 -9.28 -2.82 11.30
N HIS A 188 -10.50 -2.51 11.72
CA HIS A 188 -11.34 -1.53 11.06
C HIS A 188 -11.67 -0.45 12.09
N LYS A 189 -11.28 0.80 11.81
CA LYS A 189 -11.55 1.95 12.69
C LYS A 189 -11.98 3.15 11.87
N ASN A 190 -13.22 3.58 12.07
CA ASN A 190 -13.84 4.70 11.34
C ASN A 190 -14.13 5.89 12.24
N GLU A 191 -13.94 5.68 13.55
CA GLU A 191 -14.23 6.65 14.58
C GLU A 191 -12.99 6.73 15.48
N PHE A 192 -12.43 7.94 15.58
CA PHE A 192 -11.47 8.27 16.61
C PHE A 192 -12.27 8.85 17.76
N THR A 193 -12.48 8.06 18.81
CA THR A 193 -12.98 8.58 20.07
C THR A 193 -11.83 9.26 20.79
N VAL A 194 -12.04 10.52 21.17
CA VAL A 194 -11.14 11.34 22.00
C VAL A 194 -11.48 11.10 23.46
#